data_AF-F4PFL1-F1
#
_entry.id   AF-F4PFL1-F1
#
_cell.length_a   1.000
_cell.length_b   1.000
_cell.length_c   1.000
_cell.angle_alpha   90.00
_cell.angle_beta   90.00
_cell.angle_gamma   90.00
#
_symmetry.space_group_name_H-M   'P 1'
#
loop_
_entity.id
_entity.type
_entity.pdbx_description
1 polymer ?
#
loop_
_entity_poly.entity_id
_entity_poly.type
_entity_poly.pdbx_seq_one_letter_code
_entity_poly.pdbx_strand_id
1 'polypeptide(L)'
;MTATKIYGHRGCMGTYPENTLLGFQKAIEQGVDGLELDVQLTKDGEVVVIHDEILDRTTDGNGYIKDFTLQEVKQFSAGVNFAHFPHYDETSWKAERVPTLQEVLELLAPYNTELNIELKTYLINYEGIEEKLDKDAEIAWLLDQRISHPLDYIQSLDLEALHISKHVALSDAYYLKDLFEIIRVWTVNEKDEIKQLLDLNHYSTVVKENHLSKKIIGFTLFIGIVILLVFYISGGREVEPMIADFPKIIAHRGANDRFNESTISAYKIAAEDGVDALEIDLRMTEDGSLVAMHDNSIDRTTNGTGEVSNFALKEIKDIPTIDVFSNQSTVEEIPTLKEILDTFTDTEHYYIETRLVNDALAMEELLVQQLNEYDLLAKDLVTIQSFSQESLERIHELAPEVPLTLLFGKGKFNLKEAKMADYPFIGMEASDVTLKNVNELHRHGKEVHVFFNDLESEKKEQERVKLLNVDGYFTNDIRFTKELLQVE
;
A
#
# COMPACT_ATOMS: atom_id res chain seq x y z
N MET A 1 -25.47 7.99 -13.29
CA MET A 1 -25.74 7.65 -11.87
C MET A 1 -26.12 6.20 -11.84
N THR A 2 -25.30 5.36 -11.21
CA THR A 2 -25.62 3.96 -10.94
C THR A 2 -26.73 3.91 -9.90
N ALA A 3 -27.82 3.20 -10.22
CA ALA A 3 -28.90 2.97 -9.28
C ALA A 3 -28.43 1.97 -8.23
N THR A 4 -28.91 2.13 -7.00
CA THR A 4 -28.38 1.30 -5.93
C THR A 4 -29.08 -0.04 -5.85
N LYS A 5 -28.26 -1.08 -5.69
CA LYS A 5 -28.65 -2.48 -5.80
C LYS A 5 -29.21 -3.04 -4.50
N ILE A 6 -30.29 -3.79 -4.59
CA ILE A 6 -30.94 -4.50 -3.49
C ILE A 6 -30.47 -5.95 -3.48
N TYR A 7 -29.89 -6.38 -2.37
CA TYR A 7 -29.46 -7.75 -2.17
C TYR A 7 -30.39 -8.49 -1.20
N GLY A 8 -30.78 -9.72 -1.55
CA GLY A 8 -31.48 -10.62 -0.64
C GLY A 8 -30.50 -11.22 0.36
N HIS A 9 -30.45 -10.67 1.57
CA HIS A 9 -29.61 -11.17 2.68
C HIS A 9 -30.02 -12.60 3.05
N ARG A 10 -29.09 -13.54 2.84
CA ARG A 10 -29.28 -14.99 2.95
C ARG A 10 -30.52 -15.49 2.21
N GLY A 11 -30.81 -14.86 1.08
CA GLY A 11 -32.07 -15.00 0.36
C GLY A 11 -33.16 -14.10 0.91
N CYS A 12 -34.24 -14.69 1.42
CA CYS A 12 -35.43 -13.95 1.87
C CYS A 12 -35.71 -14.23 3.36
N MET A 13 -34.68 -14.11 4.20
CA MET A 13 -34.70 -14.58 5.60
C MET A 13 -35.73 -13.88 6.52
N GLY A 14 -36.43 -12.85 6.06
CA GLY A 14 -37.53 -12.23 6.80
C GLY A 14 -38.86 -12.98 6.69
N THR A 15 -38.99 -13.88 5.71
CA THR A 15 -40.25 -14.58 5.42
C THR A 15 -40.10 -16.03 4.93
N TYR A 16 -38.88 -16.46 4.58
CA TYR A 16 -38.53 -17.80 4.12
C TYR A 16 -37.25 -18.29 4.81
N PRO A 17 -36.95 -19.62 4.81
CA PRO A 17 -35.73 -20.15 5.41
C PRO A 17 -34.47 -19.52 4.79
N GLU A 18 -33.57 -19.03 5.64
CA GLU A 18 -32.32 -18.41 5.19
C GLU A 18 -31.39 -19.46 4.55
N ASN A 19 -30.56 -19.05 3.60
CA ASN A 19 -29.55 -19.92 2.96
C ASN A 19 -30.11 -21.23 2.36
N THR A 20 -31.35 -21.19 1.84
CA THR A 20 -32.01 -22.32 1.15
C THR A 20 -32.34 -21.97 -0.30
N LEU A 21 -32.47 -22.98 -1.16
CA LEU A 21 -32.89 -22.78 -2.55
C LEU A 21 -34.27 -22.11 -2.62
N LEU A 22 -35.20 -22.47 -1.73
CA LEU A 22 -36.49 -21.80 -1.62
C LEU A 22 -36.34 -20.30 -1.25
N GLY A 23 -35.52 -19.99 -0.24
CA GLY A 23 -35.25 -18.62 0.18
C GLY A 23 -34.68 -17.76 -0.94
N PHE A 24 -33.72 -18.30 -1.69
CA PHE A 24 -33.11 -17.65 -2.85
C PHE A 24 -34.10 -17.46 -3.99
N GLN A 25 -34.86 -18.51 -4.36
CA GLN A 25 -35.89 -18.42 -5.39
C GLN A 25 -36.92 -17.32 -5.08
N LYS A 26 -37.30 -17.18 -3.81
CA LYS A 26 -38.27 -16.17 -3.35
C LYS A 26 -37.70 -14.76 -3.34
N ALA A 27 -36.41 -14.59 -3.08
CA ALA A 27 -35.75 -13.30 -3.25
C ALA A 27 -35.71 -12.89 -4.73
N ILE A 28 -35.37 -13.80 -5.64
CA ILE A 28 -35.38 -13.55 -7.09
C ILE A 28 -36.78 -13.18 -7.59
N GLU A 29 -37.83 -13.89 -7.15
CA GLU A 29 -39.22 -13.56 -7.48
C GLU A 29 -39.65 -12.16 -7.02
N GLN A 30 -39.00 -11.61 -5.99
CA GLN A 30 -39.23 -10.25 -5.48
C GLN A 30 -38.43 -9.17 -6.24
N GLY A 31 -37.59 -9.56 -7.20
CA GLY A 31 -36.86 -8.64 -8.07
C GLY A 31 -35.64 -8.00 -7.40
N VAL A 32 -34.93 -8.74 -6.55
CA VAL A 32 -33.61 -8.31 -6.04
C VAL A 32 -32.59 -8.23 -7.17
N ASP A 33 -31.63 -7.31 -7.04
CA ASP A 33 -30.51 -7.16 -7.98
C ASP A 33 -29.44 -8.24 -7.73
N GLY A 34 -29.30 -8.68 -6.47
CA GLY A 34 -28.36 -9.71 -6.07
C GLY A 34 -28.85 -10.56 -4.89
N LEU A 35 -28.12 -11.61 -4.59
CA LEU A 35 -28.24 -12.41 -3.38
C LEU A 35 -26.95 -12.33 -2.58
N GLU A 36 -27.08 -12.37 -1.27
CA GLU A 36 -25.95 -12.61 -0.37
C GLU A 36 -26.16 -13.97 0.31
N LEU A 37 -25.07 -14.71 0.52
CA LEU A 37 -25.07 -15.99 1.20
C LEU A 37 -23.74 -16.26 1.92
N ASP A 38 -23.79 -17.21 2.84
CA ASP A 38 -22.63 -17.66 3.61
C ASP A 38 -22.19 -19.06 3.16
N VAL A 39 -20.88 -19.33 3.12
CA VAL A 39 -20.35 -20.67 2.82
C VAL A 39 -19.41 -21.22 3.89
N GLN A 40 -19.48 -22.55 4.04
CA GLN A 40 -18.61 -23.36 4.88
C GLN A 40 -18.18 -24.65 4.17
N LEU A 41 -17.16 -25.34 4.69
CA LEU A 41 -16.75 -26.66 4.19
C LEU A 41 -17.26 -27.81 5.05
N THR A 42 -17.75 -28.85 4.38
CA THR A 42 -17.99 -30.17 4.97
C THR A 42 -16.68 -30.93 5.20
N LYS A 43 -16.76 -32.04 5.93
CA LYS A 43 -15.64 -32.96 6.21
C LYS A 43 -14.95 -33.49 4.94
N ASP A 44 -15.73 -33.72 3.89
CA ASP A 44 -15.26 -34.17 2.57
C ASP A 44 -14.90 -33.01 1.62
N GLY A 45 -14.90 -31.77 2.12
CA GLY A 45 -14.40 -30.59 1.40
C GLY A 45 -15.40 -30.00 0.40
N GLU A 46 -16.70 -30.25 0.55
CA GLU A 46 -17.73 -29.66 -0.30
C GLU A 46 -18.15 -28.29 0.26
N VAL A 47 -18.37 -27.32 -0.64
CA VAL A 47 -18.80 -25.96 -0.28
C VAL A 47 -20.31 -25.95 -0.09
N VAL A 48 -20.75 -25.82 1.16
CA VAL A 48 -22.16 -25.77 1.55
C VAL A 48 -22.57 -24.37 2.00
N VAL A 49 -23.84 -24.04 1.72
CA VAL A 49 -24.40 -22.70 1.95
C VAL A 49 -25.16 -22.69 3.26
N ILE A 50 -24.54 -22.11 4.29
CA ILE A 50 -25.04 -22.06 5.67
C ILE A 50 -24.22 -21.05 6.48
N HIS A 51 -24.90 -20.31 7.35
CA HIS A 51 -24.27 -19.23 8.12
C HIS A 51 -23.44 -19.74 9.30
N ASP A 52 -24.07 -20.50 10.19
CA ASP A 52 -23.46 -20.92 11.45
C ASP A 52 -22.50 -22.08 11.21
N GLU A 53 -21.45 -22.19 12.03
CA GLU A 53 -20.49 -23.31 12.00
C GLU A 53 -21.11 -24.63 12.46
N ILE A 54 -22.28 -24.55 13.11
CA ILE A 54 -23.07 -25.66 13.62
C ILE A 54 -24.44 -25.71 12.97
N LEU A 55 -25.01 -26.91 12.86
CA LEU A 55 -26.28 -27.19 12.20
C LEU A 55 -27.52 -26.74 13.01
N ASP A 56 -27.35 -26.54 14.32
CA ASP A 56 -28.41 -26.51 15.33
C ASP A 56 -29.48 -25.43 15.10
N ARG A 57 -29.08 -24.23 14.68
CA ARG A 57 -30.02 -23.08 14.59
C ARG A 57 -30.90 -23.16 13.36
N THR A 58 -30.35 -23.54 12.22
CA THR A 58 -31.03 -23.45 10.91
C THR A 58 -31.54 -24.78 10.40
N THR A 59 -31.18 -25.90 11.05
CA THR A 59 -31.59 -27.24 10.64
C THR A 59 -32.10 -28.09 11.81
N ASP A 60 -32.63 -29.28 11.54
CA ASP A 60 -32.92 -30.30 12.57
C ASP A 60 -31.72 -31.19 12.94
N GLY A 61 -30.53 -30.89 12.41
CA GLY A 61 -29.27 -31.50 12.80
C GLY A 61 -28.65 -30.85 14.04
N ASN A 62 -27.61 -31.49 14.59
CA ASN A 62 -26.83 -30.92 15.68
C ASN A 62 -25.34 -31.20 15.46
N GLY A 63 -24.47 -30.23 15.78
CA GLY A 63 -23.01 -30.34 15.69
C GLY A 63 -22.36 -29.54 14.55
N TYR A 64 -21.03 -29.57 14.49
CA TYR A 64 -20.24 -28.79 13.53
C TYR A 64 -20.29 -29.33 12.11
N ILE A 65 -20.47 -28.45 11.13
CA ILE A 65 -20.53 -28.81 9.70
C ILE A 65 -19.27 -29.54 9.24
N LYS A 66 -18.10 -29.08 9.67
CA LYS A 66 -16.80 -29.69 9.35
C LYS A 66 -16.64 -31.16 9.78
N ASP A 67 -17.52 -31.64 10.67
CA ASP A 67 -17.48 -33.01 11.17
C ASP A 67 -18.41 -33.96 10.36
N PHE A 68 -19.23 -33.42 9.45
CA PHE A 68 -20.14 -34.17 8.57
C PHE A 68 -19.71 -34.12 7.12
N THR A 69 -19.88 -35.22 6.39
CA THR A 69 -19.81 -35.26 4.92
C THR A 69 -21.01 -34.57 4.29
N LEU A 70 -20.91 -34.16 3.01
CA LEU A 70 -22.04 -33.57 2.29
C LEU A 70 -23.27 -34.48 2.32
N GLN A 71 -23.06 -35.79 2.14
CA GLN A 71 -24.14 -36.78 2.17
C GLN A 71 -24.90 -36.78 3.51
N GLU A 72 -24.17 -36.64 4.62
CA GLU A 72 -24.75 -36.55 5.96
C GLU A 72 -25.43 -35.20 6.20
N VAL A 73 -24.81 -34.08 5.80
CA VAL A 73 -25.42 -32.74 5.88
C VAL A 73 -26.76 -32.69 5.13
N LYS A 74 -26.84 -33.33 3.96
CA LYS A 74 -28.06 -33.43 3.13
C LYS A 74 -29.19 -34.28 3.77
N GLN A 75 -28.96 -34.93 4.90
CA GLN A 75 -30.04 -35.61 5.63
C GLN A 75 -30.88 -34.64 6.48
N PHE A 76 -30.30 -33.49 6.87
CA PHE A 76 -30.97 -32.52 7.73
C PHE A 76 -31.86 -31.58 6.92
N SER A 77 -33.01 -31.28 7.50
CA SER A 77 -33.97 -30.32 6.94
C SER A 77 -33.57 -28.90 7.31
N ALA A 78 -33.37 -28.05 6.32
CA ALA A 78 -33.00 -26.64 6.50
C ALA A 78 -34.21 -25.67 6.61
N GLY A 79 -35.45 -26.18 6.61
CA GLY A 79 -36.65 -25.33 6.67
C GLY A 79 -37.51 -25.48 7.95
N VAL A 80 -37.34 -26.55 8.72
CA VAL A 80 -38.24 -26.86 9.86
C VAL A 80 -38.12 -25.88 11.03
N ASN A 81 -36.93 -25.31 11.27
CA ASN A 81 -36.74 -24.34 12.34
C ASN A 81 -37.36 -22.97 12.05
N PHE A 82 -37.89 -22.77 10.83
CA PHE A 82 -38.52 -21.54 10.40
C PHE A 82 -40.06 -21.58 10.43
N ALA A 83 -40.64 -22.49 11.23
CA ALA A 83 -42.09 -22.65 11.38
C ALA A 83 -42.86 -21.40 11.86
N HIS A 84 -42.13 -20.38 12.34
CA HIS A 84 -42.70 -19.11 12.77
C HIS A 84 -43.00 -18.14 11.61
N PHE A 85 -42.52 -18.40 10.40
CA PHE A 85 -42.74 -17.51 9.26
C PHE A 85 -44.13 -17.66 8.62
N PRO A 86 -44.66 -16.57 8.01
CA PRO A 86 -46.04 -16.53 7.51
C PRO A 86 -46.33 -17.47 6.33
N HIS A 87 -45.29 -17.95 5.64
CA HIS A 87 -45.40 -18.81 4.48
C HIS A 87 -44.99 -20.26 4.76
N TYR A 88 -44.88 -20.63 6.04
CA TYR A 88 -44.48 -21.98 6.43
C TYR A 88 -45.44 -23.02 5.87
N ASP A 89 -44.87 -23.98 5.13
CA ASP A 89 -45.56 -25.19 4.70
C ASP A 89 -44.75 -26.40 5.17
N GLU A 90 -45.33 -27.17 6.09
CA GLU A 90 -44.63 -28.26 6.77
C GLU A 90 -44.06 -29.29 5.79
N THR A 91 -44.74 -29.53 4.67
CA THR A 91 -44.30 -30.56 3.72
C THR A 91 -43.11 -30.09 2.89
N SER A 92 -43.19 -28.90 2.28
CA SER A 92 -42.14 -28.38 1.43
C SER A 92 -40.93 -27.90 2.24
N TRP A 93 -41.12 -27.24 3.38
CA TRP A 93 -40.00 -26.72 4.18
C TRP A 93 -39.24 -27.83 4.90
N LYS A 94 -39.91 -28.94 5.23
CA LYS A 94 -39.23 -30.17 5.70
C LYS A 94 -38.43 -30.87 4.60
N ALA A 95 -38.74 -30.61 3.34
CA ALA A 95 -37.99 -31.14 2.20
C ALA A 95 -36.78 -30.25 1.83
N GLU A 96 -36.72 -29.00 2.30
CA GLU A 96 -35.56 -28.13 2.09
C GLU A 96 -34.30 -28.74 2.73
N ARG A 97 -33.16 -28.55 2.06
CA ARG A 97 -31.85 -29.05 2.48
C ARG A 97 -30.86 -27.91 2.47
N VAL A 98 -29.78 -28.08 3.23
CA VAL A 98 -28.59 -27.22 3.10
C VAL A 98 -28.10 -27.36 1.65
N PRO A 99 -28.08 -26.29 0.84
CA PRO A 99 -27.58 -26.34 -0.52
C PRO A 99 -26.05 -26.39 -0.55
N THR A 100 -25.51 -26.91 -1.64
CA THR A 100 -24.14 -26.66 -2.08
C THR A 100 -24.10 -25.32 -2.82
N LEU A 101 -22.93 -24.70 -2.89
CA LEU A 101 -22.75 -23.50 -3.72
C LEU A 101 -23.10 -23.78 -5.19
N GLN A 102 -22.77 -24.97 -5.69
CA GLN A 102 -23.09 -25.39 -7.05
C GLN A 102 -24.61 -25.41 -7.33
N GLU A 103 -25.43 -25.95 -6.42
CA GLU A 103 -26.89 -25.94 -6.59
C GLU A 103 -27.46 -24.51 -6.58
N VAL A 104 -26.87 -23.58 -5.82
CA VAL A 104 -27.27 -22.17 -5.85
C VAL A 104 -26.90 -21.53 -7.19
N LEU A 105 -25.69 -21.80 -7.72
CA LEU A 105 -25.29 -21.31 -9.04
C LEU A 105 -26.19 -21.86 -10.15
N GLU A 106 -26.60 -23.13 -10.07
CA GLU A 106 -27.55 -23.73 -11.01
C GLU A 106 -28.94 -23.08 -10.95
N LEU A 107 -29.42 -22.77 -9.74
CA LEU A 107 -30.65 -22.00 -9.54
C LEU A 107 -30.55 -20.61 -10.16
N LEU A 108 -29.38 -19.97 -10.07
CA LEU A 108 -29.13 -18.62 -10.55
C LEU A 108 -28.84 -18.51 -12.05
N ALA A 109 -28.39 -19.58 -12.69
CA ALA A 109 -28.01 -19.60 -14.11
C ALA A 109 -29.01 -18.96 -15.10
N PRO A 110 -30.35 -19.08 -14.95
CA PRO A 110 -31.30 -18.45 -15.86
C PRO A 110 -31.61 -16.97 -15.52
N TYR A 111 -31.09 -16.45 -14.41
CA TYR A 111 -31.36 -15.11 -13.89
C TYR A 111 -30.13 -14.22 -14.02
N ASN A 112 -30.36 -12.93 -14.25
CA ASN A 112 -29.30 -11.92 -14.21
C ASN A 112 -29.25 -11.32 -12.80
N THR A 113 -28.88 -12.15 -11.82
CA THR A 113 -28.84 -11.81 -10.40
C THR A 113 -27.40 -11.94 -9.92
N GLU A 114 -26.88 -10.90 -9.28
CA GLU A 114 -25.54 -10.91 -8.70
C GLU A 114 -25.46 -11.83 -7.49
N LEU A 115 -24.28 -12.37 -7.20
CA LEU A 115 -24.06 -13.24 -6.05
C LEU A 115 -22.90 -12.70 -5.21
N ASN A 116 -23.17 -12.42 -3.94
CA ASN A 116 -22.18 -12.08 -2.93
C ASN A 116 -21.99 -13.27 -1.98
N ILE A 117 -20.75 -13.73 -1.80
CA ILE A 117 -20.43 -14.95 -1.05
C ILE A 117 -19.55 -14.56 0.14
N GLU A 118 -20.05 -14.75 1.35
CA GLU A 118 -19.27 -14.59 2.59
C GLU A 118 -18.58 -15.92 2.94
N LEU A 119 -17.24 -15.88 3.06
CA LEU A 119 -16.45 -17.00 3.57
C LEU A 119 -16.43 -17.00 5.11
N LYS A 120 -17.05 -17.99 5.77
CA LYS A 120 -17.08 -18.09 7.24
C LYS A 120 -15.82 -18.75 7.81
N THR A 121 -14.68 -18.06 7.70
CA THR A 121 -13.36 -18.59 8.11
C THR A 121 -12.86 -18.07 9.46
N TYR A 122 -13.65 -17.27 10.18
CA TYR A 122 -13.22 -16.56 11.40
C TYR A 122 -13.21 -17.44 12.66
N LEU A 123 -14.17 -18.37 12.84
CA LEU A 123 -14.16 -19.34 13.97
C LEU A 123 -13.52 -20.67 13.61
N ILE A 124 -13.70 -21.11 12.37
CA ILE A 124 -13.10 -22.32 11.84
C ILE A 124 -12.33 -21.93 10.58
N ASN A 125 -11.01 -22.11 10.63
CA ASN A 125 -10.18 -21.89 9.46
C ASN A 125 -10.29 -23.07 8.49
N TYR A 126 -10.63 -22.79 7.24
CA TYR A 126 -10.76 -23.75 6.15
C TYR A 126 -9.67 -23.50 5.12
N GLU A 127 -8.50 -24.12 5.29
CA GLU A 127 -7.38 -23.97 4.35
C GLU A 127 -7.80 -24.41 2.92
N GLY A 128 -7.64 -23.54 1.93
CA GLY A 128 -7.96 -23.80 0.53
C GLY A 128 -9.45 -23.67 0.16
N ILE A 129 -10.30 -23.07 1.01
CA ILE A 129 -11.71 -22.79 0.64
C ILE A 129 -11.79 -21.80 -0.54
N GLU A 130 -10.87 -20.84 -0.59
CA GLU A 130 -10.70 -19.86 -1.66
C GLU A 130 -10.37 -20.52 -3.01
N GLU A 131 -9.64 -21.64 -3.01
CA GLU A 131 -9.30 -22.39 -4.23
C GLU A 131 -10.53 -23.08 -4.86
N LYS A 132 -11.64 -23.19 -4.12
CA LYS A 132 -12.90 -23.75 -4.58
C LYS A 132 -13.84 -22.73 -5.20
N LEU A 133 -13.45 -21.45 -5.20
CA LEU A 133 -14.22 -20.35 -5.80
C LEU A 133 -13.65 -19.95 -7.16
N ASP A 134 -14.41 -19.13 -7.88
CA ASP A 134 -13.94 -18.56 -9.14
C ASP A 134 -12.82 -17.55 -8.84
N LYS A 135 -11.65 -17.77 -9.43
CA LYS A 135 -10.47 -16.91 -9.30
C LYS A 135 -10.67 -15.51 -9.89
N ASP A 136 -11.66 -15.36 -10.77
CA ASP A 136 -11.98 -14.10 -11.43
C ASP A 136 -13.14 -13.37 -10.70
N ALA A 137 -13.58 -13.88 -9.54
CA ALA A 137 -14.58 -13.22 -8.71
C ALA A 137 -14.04 -11.93 -8.10
N GLU A 138 -14.89 -10.89 -8.05
CA GLU A 138 -14.58 -9.66 -7.32
C GLU A 138 -14.45 -9.97 -5.81
N ILE A 139 -13.37 -9.50 -5.21
CA ILE A 139 -13.04 -9.64 -3.81
C ILE A 139 -13.41 -8.35 -3.07
N ALA A 140 -14.05 -8.52 -1.93
CA ALA A 140 -14.32 -7.41 -1.04
C ALA A 140 -14.02 -7.77 0.41
N TRP A 141 -13.57 -6.78 1.17
CA TRP A 141 -13.22 -6.99 2.57
C TRP A 141 -14.37 -6.61 3.51
N LEU A 142 -14.85 -7.59 4.28
CA LEU A 142 -15.88 -7.43 5.31
C LEU A 142 -15.28 -6.83 6.59
N LEU A 143 -15.79 -5.69 7.01
CA LEU A 143 -15.26 -4.87 8.11
C LEU A 143 -16.39 -4.43 9.06
N ASP A 144 -16.18 -4.67 10.36
CA ASP A 144 -17.08 -4.19 11.41
C ASP A 144 -16.53 -2.96 12.18
N GLN A 145 -15.32 -2.53 11.82
CA GLN A 145 -14.62 -1.44 12.49
C GLN A 145 -14.01 -0.48 11.47
N ARG A 146 -13.76 0.75 11.93
CA ARG A 146 -13.06 1.77 11.16
C ARG A 146 -11.65 1.29 10.84
N ILE A 147 -11.27 1.41 9.57
CA ILE A 147 -9.89 1.28 9.12
C ILE A 147 -9.35 2.64 8.68
N SER A 148 -8.06 2.87 8.93
CA SER A 148 -7.36 4.04 8.43
C SER A 148 -6.93 3.79 6.98
N HIS A 149 -7.07 4.78 6.11
CA HIS A 149 -6.61 4.73 4.71
C HIS A 149 -7.20 3.57 3.88
N PRO A 150 -8.54 3.49 3.75
CA PRO A 150 -9.24 2.42 3.02
C PRO A 150 -8.79 2.20 1.57
N LEU A 151 -8.37 3.26 0.86
CA LEU A 151 -7.85 3.15 -0.52
C LEU A 151 -6.56 2.32 -0.60
N ASP A 152 -5.71 2.39 0.44
CA ASP A 152 -4.46 1.65 0.47
C ASP A 152 -4.72 0.15 0.55
N TYR A 153 -5.75 -0.27 1.31
CA TYR A 153 -6.16 -1.66 1.40
C TYR A 153 -6.80 -2.17 0.11
N ILE A 154 -7.68 -1.36 -0.51
CA ILE A 154 -8.28 -1.68 -1.80
C ILE A 154 -7.19 -1.93 -2.86
N GLN A 155 -6.20 -1.04 -2.93
CA GLN A 155 -5.12 -1.18 -3.91
C GLN A 155 -4.12 -2.30 -3.58
N SER A 156 -3.80 -2.51 -2.30
CA SER A 156 -2.79 -3.48 -1.87
C SER A 156 -3.29 -4.92 -1.89
N LEU A 157 -4.56 -5.13 -1.57
CA LEU A 157 -5.21 -6.44 -1.54
C LEU A 157 -5.99 -6.74 -2.83
N ASP A 158 -5.89 -5.85 -3.84
CA ASP A 158 -6.62 -5.94 -5.11
C ASP A 158 -8.12 -6.16 -4.90
N LEU A 159 -8.71 -5.36 -4.01
CA LEU A 159 -10.14 -5.43 -3.68
C LEU A 159 -10.93 -4.53 -4.63
N GLU A 160 -12.11 -4.97 -5.01
CA GLU A 160 -13.07 -4.16 -5.75
C GLU A 160 -13.92 -3.30 -4.83
N ALA A 161 -14.10 -3.71 -3.58
CA ALA A 161 -14.91 -2.98 -2.63
C ALA A 161 -14.54 -3.24 -1.15
N LEU A 162 -14.99 -2.34 -0.29
CA LEU A 162 -15.06 -2.54 1.16
C LEU A 162 -16.50 -2.78 1.57
N HIS A 163 -16.75 -3.85 2.32
CA HIS A 163 -18.04 -4.14 2.91
C HIS A 163 -18.00 -3.70 4.37
N ILE A 164 -18.53 -2.53 4.68
CA ILE A 164 -18.47 -1.96 6.03
C ILE A 164 -19.80 -2.08 6.76
N SER A 165 -19.76 -2.24 8.08
CA SER A 165 -20.97 -2.28 8.87
C SER A 165 -21.69 -0.92 8.90
N LYS A 166 -23.01 -0.97 9.07
CA LYS A 166 -23.86 0.24 9.08
C LYS A 166 -23.45 1.29 10.10
N HIS A 167 -22.94 0.90 11.27
CA HIS A 167 -22.51 1.89 12.27
C HIS A 167 -21.25 2.63 11.83
N VAL A 168 -20.29 1.93 11.21
CA VAL A 168 -19.09 2.58 10.64
C VAL A 168 -19.50 3.54 9.52
N ALA A 169 -20.38 3.08 8.62
CA ALA A 169 -20.87 3.92 7.53
C ALA A 169 -21.57 5.21 8.03
N LEU A 170 -22.37 5.11 9.08
CA LEU A 170 -23.09 6.25 9.66
C LEU A 170 -22.22 7.15 10.54
N SER A 171 -21.26 6.60 11.30
CA SER A 171 -20.38 7.38 12.17
C SER A 171 -19.28 8.11 11.42
N ASP A 172 -18.77 7.52 10.33
CA ASP A 172 -17.64 8.03 9.56
C ASP A 172 -18.05 8.57 8.18
N ALA A 173 -19.32 8.93 8.00
CA ALA A 173 -19.87 9.36 6.71
C ALA A 173 -19.06 10.50 6.04
N TYR A 174 -18.49 11.43 6.82
CA TYR A 174 -17.63 12.49 6.28
C TYR A 174 -16.28 11.96 5.77
N TYR A 175 -15.71 10.98 6.46
CA TYR A 175 -14.43 10.36 6.11
C TYR A 175 -14.55 9.49 4.85
N LEU A 176 -15.72 8.87 4.65
CA LEU A 176 -15.99 7.92 3.57
C LEU A 176 -16.64 8.57 2.34
N LYS A 177 -16.85 9.90 2.36
CA LYS A 177 -17.63 10.62 1.34
C LYS A 177 -17.12 10.44 -0.09
N ASP A 178 -15.81 10.35 -0.27
CA ASP A 178 -15.16 10.23 -1.58
C ASP A 178 -14.97 8.76 -1.99
N LEU A 179 -15.48 7.82 -1.19
CA LEU A 179 -15.28 6.37 -1.33
C LEU A 179 -16.62 5.63 -1.47
N PHE A 180 -17.75 6.34 -1.52
CA PHE A 180 -19.06 5.70 -1.57
C PHE A 180 -19.27 4.81 -2.80
N GLU A 181 -18.56 5.04 -3.91
CA GLU A 181 -18.66 4.18 -5.10
C GLU A 181 -18.06 2.76 -4.90
N ILE A 182 -17.14 2.62 -3.93
CA ILE A 182 -16.42 1.38 -3.63
C ILE A 182 -16.79 0.81 -2.24
N ILE A 183 -17.80 1.40 -1.59
CA ILE A 183 -18.31 0.95 -0.29
C ILE A 183 -19.65 0.26 -0.47
N ARG A 184 -19.76 -0.94 0.12
CA ARG A 184 -21.02 -1.70 0.25
C ARG A 184 -21.35 -1.80 1.74
N VAL A 185 -22.57 -1.49 2.15
CA VAL A 185 -22.94 -1.42 3.58
C VAL A 185 -23.77 -2.63 3.99
N TRP A 186 -23.39 -3.29 5.08
CA TRP A 186 -24.09 -4.47 5.63
C TRP A 186 -24.47 -4.27 7.12
N THR A 187 -25.45 -4.94 7.69
CA THR A 187 -26.78 -5.25 7.13
C THR A 187 -27.75 -4.15 7.59
N VAL A 188 -28.58 -3.63 6.68
CA VAL A 188 -29.49 -2.49 6.94
C VAL A 188 -30.93 -2.92 6.74
N ASN A 189 -31.67 -3.07 7.85
CA ASN A 189 -33.04 -3.60 7.83
C ASN A 189 -34.11 -2.55 8.18
N GLU A 190 -33.71 -1.45 8.84
CA GLU A 190 -34.65 -0.44 9.32
C GLU A 190 -34.86 0.68 8.31
N LYS A 191 -36.12 1.06 8.06
CA LYS A 191 -36.46 2.09 7.05
C LYS A 191 -35.75 3.41 7.27
N ASP A 192 -35.61 3.83 8.53
CA ASP A 192 -34.95 5.09 8.87
C ASP A 192 -33.44 5.03 8.63
N GLU A 193 -32.79 3.88 8.91
CA GLU A 193 -31.36 3.67 8.61
C GLU A 193 -31.11 3.62 7.11
N ILE A 194 -31.98 2.92 6.37
CA ILE A 194 -31.93 2.86 4.91
C ILE A 194 -32.06 4.28 4.35
N LYS A 195 -33.00 5.07 4.85
CA LYS A 195 -33.18 6.47 4.44
C LYS A 195 -31.96 7.33 4.81
N GLN A 196 -31.36 7.16 5.98
CA GLN A 196 -30.16 7.91 6.34
C GLN A 196 -29.00 7.57 5.40
N LEU A 197 -28.80 6.28 5.13
CA LEU A 197 -27.80 5.84 4.17
C LEU A 197 -28.11 6.39 2.79
N LEU A 198 -29.38 6.45 2.36
CA LEU A 198 -29.80 7.11 1.11
C LEU A 198 -29.51 8.60 1.05
N ASP A 199 -29.65 9.27 2.18
CA ASP A 199 -29.51 10.71 2.24
C ASP A 199 -28.02 11.09 2.23
N LEU A 200 -27.18 10.34 2.95
CA LEU A 200 -25.71 10.30 2.73
C LEU A 200 -25.41 9.92 1.28
N ASN A 201 -26.24 8.97 0.86
CA ASN A 201 -26.46 8.29 -0.37
C ASN A 201 -26.86 9.16 -1.57
N HIS A 202 -27.01 10.47 -1.40
CA HIS A 202 -27.22 11.41 -2.50
C HIS A 202 -25.94 11.58 -3.35
N TYR A 203 -24.95 10.71 -3.06
CA TYR A 203 -23.90 10.14 -3.91
C TYR A 203 -23.96 8.57 -4.00
N SER A 204 -25.15 7.92 -4.13
CA SER A 204 -25.56 6.47 -4.34
C SER A 204 -25.93 5.43 -3.21
N THR A 205 -27.15 5.36 -2.60
CA THR A 205 -27.57 4.11 -1.85
C THR A 205 -29.04 3.70 -2.06
N VAL A 206 -29.48 2.56 -1.48
CA VAL A 206 -30.63 1.68 -1.82
C VAL A 206 -31.95 2.05 -1.13
N VAL A 207 -33.06 2.28 -1.87
CA VAL A 207 -34.45 2.07 -1.42
C VAL A 207 -35.30 1.53 -2.57
N LYS A 208 -36.15 0.57 -2.22
CA LYS A 208 -37.28 0.06 -3.02
C LYS A 208 -38.22 1.18 -3.49
N GLU A 209 -38.38 1.35 -4.81
CA GLU A 209 -39.72 1.40 -5.41
C GLU A 209 -39.74 1.21 -6.93
N ASN A 210 -40.95 0.87 -7.41
CA ASN A 210 -41.31 0.18 -8.64
C ASN A 210 -41.04 0.91 -9.97
N HIS A 211 -40.86 0.06 -11.00
CA HIS A 211 -41.33 0.16 -12.39
C HIS A 211 -40.39 0.62 -13.54
N LEU A 212 -40.37 -0.26 -14.56
CA LEU A 212 -40.21 -0.08 -16.02
C LEU A 212 -38.80 -0.12 -16.68
N SER A 213 -38.44 -1.34 -17.09
CA SER A 213 -38.28 -1.83 -18.48
C SER A 213 -37.12 -1.36 -19.38
N LYS A 214 -36.40 -2.39 -19.87
CA LYS A 214 -35.93 -2.72 -21.26
C LYS A 214 -34.42 -2.70 -21.55
N LYS A 215 -33.91 -3.94 -21.67
CA LYS A 215 -33.11 -4.59 -22.75
C LYS A 215 -31.94 -3.84 -23.43
N ILE A 216 -30.82 -4.57 -23.62
CA ILE A 216 -30.18 -5.01 -24.90
C ILE A 216 -28.72 -5.46 -24.58
N ILE A 217 -28.36 -6.76 -24.65
CA ILE A 217 -27.57 -7.47 -25.69
C ILE A 217 -26.29 -6.70 -26.09
N GLY A 218 -25.03 -7.14 -25.91
CA GLY A 218 -24.41 -8.47 -25.89
C GLY A 218 -23.32 -8.48 -26.98
N PHE A 219 -22.08 -8.92 -26.70
CA PHE A 219 -21.19 -9.55 -27.70
C PHE A 219 -19.93 -10.16 -27.08
N THR A 220 -19.67 -11.41 -27.43
CA THR A 220 -18.48 -12.20 -27.10
C THR A 220 -17.64 -12.40 -28.36
N LEU A 221 -16.33 -12.65 -28.19
CA LEU A 221 -15.51 -13.65 -28.92
C LEU A 221 -14.19 -13.09 -29.51
N PHE A 222 -13.10 -13.07 -28.71
CA PHE A 222 -11.71 -13.08 -29.24
C PHE A 222 -10.63 -13.48 -28.20
N ILE A 223 -10.75 -14.59 -27.45
CA ILE A 223 -9.73 -14.98 -26.42
C ILE A 223 -9.34 -16.46 -26.56
N GLY A 224 -9.22 -16.97 -27.78
CA GLY A 224 -8.79 -18.36 -28.02
C GLY A 224 -7.28 -18.55 -28.18
N ILE A 225 -6.51 -17.48 -28.45
CA ILE A 225 -5.15 -17.62 -28.99
C ILE A 225 -4.06 -17.06 -28.05
N VAL A 226 -4.42 -16.26 -27.04
CA VAL A 226 -3.45 -15.65 -26.11
C VAL A 226 -3.03 -16.61 -24.97
N ILE A 227 -3.91 -17.54 -24.57
CA ILE A 227 -3.73 -18.40 -23.40
C ILE A 227 -2.56 -19.39 -23.57
N LEU A 228 -2.21 -19.78 -24.80
CA LEU A 228 -1.13 -20.74 -25.05
C LEU A 228 0.29 -20.14 -24.94
N LEU A 229 0.44 -18.81 -24.94
CA LEU A 229 1.75 -18.15 -24.82
C LEU A 229 2.14 -17.85 -23.37
N VAL A 230 1.17 -17.74 -22.45
CA VAL A 230 1.42 -17.37 -21.05
C VAL A 230 2.00 -18.54 -20.24
N PHE A 231 1.62 -19.79 -20.55
CA PHE A 231 2.07 -20.97 -19.81
C PHE A 231 3.57 -21.31 -19.97
N TYR A 232 4.29 -20.70 -20.91
CA TYR A 232 5.71 -21.00 -21.12
C TYR A 232 6.66 -20.11 -20.29
N ILE A 233 6.17 -19.06 -19.63
CA ILE A 233 7.03 -18.02 -19.02
C ILE A 233 7.08 -18.06 -17.48
N SER A 234 6.11 -18.67 -16.78
CA SER A 234 5.98 -18.56 -15.31
C SER A 234 6.76 -19.61 -14.49
N GLY A 235 7.99 -19.95 -14.90
CA GLY A 235 8.92 -20.77 -14.10
C GLY A 235 9.77 -19.96 -13.11
N GLY A 236 9.24 -18.89 -12.51
CA GLY A 236 9.98 -18.05 -11.55
C GLY A 236 9.91 -18.61 -10.13
N ARG A 237 11.08 -18.82 -9.51
CA ARG A 237 11.19 -19.13 -8.07
C ARG A 237 10.68 -17.94 -7.26
N GLU A 238 9.83 -18.18 -6.27
CA GLU A 238 9.51 -17.20 -5.23
C GLU A 238 10.79 -16.88 -4.43
N VAL A 239 11.13 -15.59 -4.38
CA VAL A 239 12.22 -15.06 -3.56
C VAL A 239 11.56 -14.55 -2.27
N GLU A 240 11.98 -15.08 -1.12
CA GLU A 240 11.56 -14.55 0.18
C GLU A 240 11.96 -13.07 0.28
N PRO A 241 11.06 -12.17 0.73
CA PRO A 241 11.38 -10.76 0.85
C PRO A 241 12.52 -10.54 1.84
N MET A 242 13.45 -9.66 1.47
CA MET A 242 14.53 -9.21 2.34
C MET A 242 13.92 -8.37 3.46
N ILE A 243 14.09 -8.79 4.72
CA ILE A 243 13.73 -7.99 5.89
C ILE A 243 15.05 -7.50 6.48
N ALA A 244 15.39 -6.23 6.29
CA ALA A 244 16.41 -5.60 7.12
C ALA A 244 15.91 -5.60 8.57
N ASP A 245 16.74 -6.03 9.53
CA ASP A 245 16.31 -6.14 10.94
C ASP A 245 15.86 -4.77 11.51
N PHE A 246 16.41 -3.66 10.99
CA PHE A 246 15.97 -2.27 11.26
C PHE A 246 16.29 -1.33 10.07
N PRO A 247 15.42 -0.36 9.76
CA PRO A 247 15.68 0.63 8.72
C PRO A 247 16.76 1.65 9.12
N LYS A 248 17.57 2.07 8.15
CA LYS A 248 18.64 3.07 8.30
C LYS A 248 18.06 4.47 8.51
N ILE A 249 18.66 5.24 9.40
CA ILE A 249 18.38 6.66 9.62
C ILE A 249 19.51 7.47 8.99
N ILE A 250 19.18 8.24 7.97
CA ILE A 250 20.12 9.03 7.18
C ILE A 250 19.83 10.51 7.43
N ALA A 251 20.79 11.25 7.96
CA ALA A 251 20.61 12.67 8.26
C ALA A 251 20.64 13.51 6.98
N HIS A 252 19.47 13.93 6.51
CA HIS A 252 19.31 14.71 5.28
C HIS A 252 19.96 16.08 5.45
N ARG A 253 21.12 16.29 4.81
CA ARG A 253 21.96 17.50 4.94
C ARG A 253 22.38 17.82 6.39
N GLY A 254 22.49 16.80 7.24
CA GLY A 254 22.81 16.93 8.67
C GLY A 254 21.57 17.18 9.55
N ALA A 255 21.77 17.68 10.77
CA ALA A 255 20.70 17.99 11.72
C ALA A 255 20.00 19.33 11.38
N ASN A 256 19.38 19.38 10.20
CA ASN A 256 18.87 20.61 9.59
C ASN A 256 17.53 21.12 10.17
N ASP A 257 16.92 20.38 11.11
CA ASP A 257 15.80 20.86 11.93
C ASP A 257 16.22 21.92 12.96
N ARG A 258 17.53 21.98 13.28
CA ARG A 258 18.07 22.78 14.38
C ARG A 258 19.39 23.50 14.07
N PHE A 259 20.07 23.17 12.98
CA PHE A 259 21.28 23.85 12.47
C PHE A 259 21.15 24.10 10.96
N ASN A 260 21.96 25.01 10.42
CA ASN A 260 21.98 25.31 8.99
C ASN A 260 22.31 24.03 8.20
N GLU A 261 21.53 23.71 7.18
CA GLU A 261 21.76 22.52 6.35
C GLU A 261 23.15 22.56 5.69
N SER A 262 23.73 21.37 5.44
CA SER A 262 25.01 21.22 4.73
C SER A 262 26.20 21.96 5.37
N THR A 263 26.20 22.15 6.70
CA THR A 263 27.34 22.71 7.44
C THR A 263 28.04 21.69 8.33
N ILE A 264 29.30 21.98 8.68
CA ILE A 264 30.07 21.13 9.61
C ILE A 264 29.35 20.99 10.95
N SER A 265 28.71 22.04 11.46
CA SER A 265 27.95 21.96 12.71
C SER A 265 26.74 21.04 12.58
N ALA A 266 25.94 21.14 11.51
CA ALA A 266 24.81 20.24 11.30
C ALA A 266 25.23 18.78 11.19
N TYR A 267 26.35 18.49 10.51
CA TYR A 267 26.90 17.14 10.41
C TYR A 267 27.42 16.61 11.74
N LYS A 268 28.14 17.42 12.53
CA LYS A 268 28.64 17.00 13.85
C LYS A 268 27.49 16.60 14.76
N ILE A 269 26.46 17.41 14.74
CA ILE A 269 25.30 17.23 15.57
C ILE A 269 24.45 16.03 15.13
N ALA A 270 24.41 15.73 13.83
CA ALA A 270 23.79 14.49 13.34
C ALA A 270 24.60 13.23 13.75
N ALA A 271 25.93 13.28 13.63
CA ALA A 271 26.81 12.19 14.08
C ALA A 271 26.69 11.95 15.61
N GLU A 272 26.62 13.02 16.41
CA GLU A 272 26.38 12.94 17.86
C GLU A 272 25.01 12.33 18.20
N ASP A 273 23.99 12.54 17.36
CA ASP A 273 22.68 11.90 17.48
C ASP A 273 22.72 10.42 17.08
N GLY A 274 23.82 9.90 16.52
CA GLY A 274 24.02 8.49 16.18
C GLY A 274 23.16 8.02 15.01
N VAL A 275 23.19 8.76 13.90
CA VAL A 275 22.57 8.35 12.62
C VAL A 275 23.44 7.32 11.90
N ASP A 276 22.85 6.54 10.99
CA ASP A 276 23.57 5.53 10.22
C ASP A 276 24.41 6.13 9.09
N ALA A 277 24.03 7.29 8.56
CA ALA A 277 24.81 8.01 7.56
C ALA A 277 24.54 9.52 7.56
N LEU A 278 25.55 10.28 7.13
CA LEU A 278 25.46 11.71 6.84
C LEU A 278 25.20 11.94 5.34
N GLU A 279 24.08 12.57 5.01
CA GLU A 279 23.74 12.87 3.61
C GLU A 279 24.36 14.20 3.14
N ILE A 280 24.97 14.18 1.95
CA ILE A 280 25.71 15.31 1.40
C ILE A 280 25.32 15.53 -0.06
N ASP A 281 24.62 16.62 -0.32
CA ASP A 281 24.42 17.18 -1.65
C ASP A 281 25.70 17.85 -2.16
N LEU A 282 26.22 17.45 -3.33
CA LEU A 282 27.39 18.11 -3.92
C LEU A 282 27.03 19.13 -5.01
N ARG A 283 27.80 20.23 -5.01
CA ARG A 283 27.96 21.16 -6.14
C ARG A 283 29.44 21.36 -6.47
N MET A 284 29.70 21.92 -7.65
CA MET A 284 31.05 22.20 -8.14
C MET A 284 31.23 23.70 -8.42
N THR A 285 32.30 24.28 -7.88
CA THR A 285 32.71 25.67 -8.11
C THR A 285 33.30 25.85 -9.52
N GLU A 286 33.48 27.10 -9.96
CA GLU A 286 34.08 27.43 -11.27
C GLU A 286 35.47 26.80 -11.46
N ASP A 287 36.27 26.76 -10.39
CA ASP A 287 37.61 26.18 -10.36
C ASP A 287 37.62 24.67 -10.05
N GLY A 288 36.46 24.01 -10.08
CA GLY A 288 36.34 22.54 -10.02
C GLY A 288 36.35 21.95 -8.61
N SER A 289 36.15 22.74 -7.56
CA SER A 289 36.12 22.23 -6.18
C SER A 289 34.72 21.71 -5.80
N LEU A 290 34.67 20.58 -5.09
CA LEU A 290 33.43 20.00 -4.57
C LEU A 290 33.03 20.65 -3.24
N VAL A 291 31.82 21.20 -3.19
CA VAL A 291 31.24 21.85 -2.00
C VAL A 291 29.89 21.23 -1.64
N ALA A 292 29.56 21.19 -0.34
CA ALA A 292 28.26 20.70 0.11
C ALA A 292 27.21 21.80 0.00
N MET A 293 26.22 21.60 -0.87
CA MET A 293 25.09 22.50 -1.09
C MET A 293 24.01 21.82 -1.92
N HIS A 294 22.75 21.90 -1.50
CA HIS A 294 21.64 21.35 -2.27
C HIS A 294 21.33 22.14 -3.54
N ASP A 295 21.11 23.45 -3.40
CA ASP A 295 20.65 24.31 -4.48
C ASP A 295 21.75 24.55 -5.51
N ASN A 296 21.38 24.89 -6.74
CA ASN A 296 22.34 25.31 -7.77
C ASN A 296 22.90 26.72 -7.49
N SER A 297 22.12 27.55 -6.78
CA SER A 297 22.51 28.88 -6.33
C SER A 297 22.72 28.95 -4.82
N ILE A 298 23.48 29.95 -4.38
CA ILE A 298 23.75 30.22 -2.96
C ILE A 298 22.65 31.04 -2.27
N ASP A 299 21.64 31.48 -3.03
CA ASP A 299 20.67 32.51 -2.65
C ASP A 299 19.83 32.15 -1.42
N ARG A 300 19.46 30.87 -1.27
CA ARG A 300 18.54 30.43 -0.21
C ARG A 300 19.22 30.32 1.15
N THR A 301 20.46 29.82 1.17
CA THR A 301 21.14 29.40 2.40
C THR A 301 22.31 30.29 2.79
N THR A 302 22.58 31.36 2.02
CA THR A 302 23.68 32.30 2.29
C THR A 302 23.24 33.76 2.16
N ASN A 303 24.11 34.69 2.55
CA ASN A 303 23.87 36.12 2.31
C ASN A 303 24.31 36.60 0.92
N GLY A 304 24.78 35.71 0.05
CA GLY A 304 25.16 35.98 -1.32
C GLY A 304 24.06 35.67 -2.33
N THR A 305 24.32 35.94 -3.60
CA THR A 305 23.46 35.52 -4.71
C THR A 305 24.27 35.06 -5.92
N GLY A 306 23.78 34.06 -6.65
CA GLY A 306 24.39 33.51 -7.85
C GLY A 306 24.55 31.99 -7.82
N GLU A 307 24.75 31.41 -9.01
CA GLU A 307 25.03 29.97 -9.18
C GLU A 307 26.40 29.60 -8.60
N VAL A 308 26.48 28.46 -7.90
CA VAL A 308 27.74 27.94 -7.31
C VAL A 308 28.84 27.82 -8.37
N SER A 309 28.48 27.41 -9.59
CA SER A 309 29.42 27.24 -10.71
C SER A 309 30.02 28.55 -11.24
N ASN A 310 29.59 29.71 -10.74
CA ASN A 310 30.13 31.02 -11.12
C ASN A 310 31.12 31.60 -10.10
N PHE A 311 31.42 30.87 -9.03
CA PHE A 311 32.35 31.31 -7.99
C PHE A 311 33.58 30.41 -7.98
N ALA A 312 34.77 30.98 -7.85
CA ALA A 312 35.94 30.21 -7.43
C ALA A 312 35.81 29.81 -5.95
N LEU A 313 36.45 28.70 -5.53
CA LEU A 313 36.36 28.23 -4.14
C LEU A 313 36.73 29.32 -3.13
N LYS A 314 37.77 30.10 -3.42
CA LYS A 314 38.18 31.18 -2.53
C LYS A 314 37.09 32.24 -2.34
N GLU A 315 36.33 32.53 -3.38
CA GLU A 315 35.28 33.55 -3.35
C GLU A 315 34.04 33.04 -2.62
N ILE A 316 33.64 31.79 -2.88
CA ILE A 316 32.44 31.20 -2.27
C ILE A 316 32.63 30.99 -0.75
N LYS A 317 33.86 30.74 -0.30
CA LYS A 317 34.20 30.58 1.13
C LYS A 317 34.05 31.87 1.94
N ASP A 318 34.21 33.04 1.31
CA ASP A 318 34.01 34.33 1.95
C ASP A 318 32.51 34.69 2.10
N ILE A 319 31.59 33.86 1.59
CA ILE A 319 30.14 34.06 1.65
C ILE A 319 29.55 33.20 2.78
N PRO A 320 29.16 33.81 3.91
CA PRO A 320 28.61 33.06 5.04
C PRO A 320 27.20 32.52 4.77
N THR A 321 26.91 31.36 5.38
CA THR A 321 25.54 30.86 5.50
C THR A 321 24.66 31.80 6.32
N ILE A 322 23.35 31.79 6.04
CA ILE A 322 22.34 32.52 6.82
C ILE A 322 21.33 31.52 7.39
N ASP A 323 21.23 31.46 8.71
CA ASP A 323 20.00 30.98 9.33
C ASP A 323 19.85 31.47 10.77
N VAL A 324 18.61 31.37 11.27
CA VAL A 324 18.22 31.69 12.63
C VAL A 324 17.35 30.58 13.19
N PHE A 325 17.98 29.67 13.95
CA PHE A 325 17.26 28.67 14.73
C PHE A 325 17.05 29.18 16.15
N SER A 326 15.79 29.20 16.61
CA SER A 326 15.45 29.59 18.00
C SER A 326 16.06 30.94 18.45
N ASN A 327 16.10 31.94 17.55
CA ASN A 327 16.74 33.25 17.76
C ASN A 327 18.26 33.23 18.00
N GLN A 328 18.95 32.12 17.69
CA GLN A 328 20.41 32.05 17.61
C GLN A 328 20.81 32.01 16.14
N SER A 329 21.70 32.91 15.73
CA SER A 329 22.26 32.90 14.38
C SER A 329 23.63 32.25 14.45
N THR A 330 23.75 31.09 13.82
CA THR A 330 25.02 30.43 13.52
C THR A 330 25.38 30.76 12.09
N VAL A 331 26.60 31.25 11.91
CA VAL A 331 27.15 31.60 10.60
C VAL A 331 28.39 30.74 10.39
N GLU A 332 28.41 30.03 9.27
CA GLU A 332 29.49 29.13 8.86
C GLU A 332 29.84 29.38 7.39
N GLU A 333 31.05 29.03 7.01
CA GLU A 333 31.45 28.96 5.60
C GLU A 333 30.82 27.75 4.93
N ILE A 334 30.59 27.81 3.61
CA ILE A 334 30.20 26.63 2.83
C ILE A 334 31.36 25.62 2.88
N PRO A 335 31.13 24.40 3.38
CA PRO A 335 32.21 23.42 3.48
C PRO A 335 32.48 22.75 2.14
N THR A 336 33.76 22.49 1.88
CA THR A 336 34.19 21.56 0.84
C THR A 336 33.97 20.12 1.28
N LEU A 337 33.88 19.19 0.32
CA LEU A 337 33.86 17.76 0.66
C LEU A 337 35.08 17.37 1.51
N LYS A 338 36.28 17.84 1.15
CA LYS A 338 37.51 17.55 1.92
C LYS A 338 37.43 18.04 3.36
N GLU A 339 36.88 19.21 3.63
CA GLU A 339 36.70 19.70 5.01
C GLU A 339 35.72 18.84 5.82
N ILE A 340 34.69 18.28 5.17
CA ILE A 340 33.78 17.31 5.80
C ILE A 340 34.53 16.01 6.10
N LEU A 341 35.27 15.46 5.12
CA LEU A 341 36.06 14.24 5.29
C LEU A 341 37.17 14.41 6.33
N ASP A 342 37.82 15.57 6.42
CA ASP A 342 38.82 15.88 7.46
C ASP A 342 38.20 15.92 8.87
N THR A 343 36.92 16.28 8.97
CA THR A 343 36.23 16.41 10.25
C THR A 343 35.83 15.06 10.84
N PHE A 344 35.33 14.15 10.01
CA PHE A 344 34.74 12.87 10.43
C PHE A 344 35.63 11.67 10.08
N THR A 345 36.52 11.81 9.11
CA THR A 345 37.49 10.80 8.68
C THR A 345 36.85 9.46 8.38
N ASP A 346 37.05 8.44 9.22
CA ASP A 346 36.50 7.09 9.05
C ASP A 346 35.54 6.66 10.16
N THR A 347 34.94 7.60 10.90
CA THR A 347 33.97 7.28 11.95
C THR A 347 32.53 7.18 11.45
N GLU A 348 32.21 7.88 10.36
CA GLU A 348 30.85 7.99 9.83
C GLU A 348 30.72 7.37 8.44
N HIS A 349 29.52 6.91 8.12
CA HIS A 349 29.13 6.56 6.75
C HIS A 349 28.65 7.82 6.01
N TYR A 350 29.06 7.99 4.76
CA TYR A 350 28.67 9.13 3.92
C TYR A 350 27.69 8.70 2.84
N TYR A 351 26.58 9.42 2.71
CA TYR A 351 25.59 9.24 1.65
C TYR A 351 25.62 10.43 0.70
N ILE A 352 26.34 10.31 -0.41
CA ILE A 352 26.73 11.46 -1.23
C ILE A 352 25.87 11.55 -2.50
N GLU A 353 25.19 12.66 -2.73
CA GLU A 353 24.47 12.94 -3.97
C GLU A 353 25.36 13.62 -5.01
N THR A 354 25.48 13.03 -6.20
CA THR A 354 26.09 13.67 -7.38
C THR A 354 25.05 14.37 -8.25
N ARG A 355 25.46 15.48 -8.87
CA ARG A 355 24.64 16.27 -9.78
C ARG A 355 25.40 16.56 -11.08
N LEU A 356 24.67 16.81 -12.16
CA LEU A 356 25.28 17.29 -13.41
C LEU A 356 25.69 18.76 -13.27
N VAL A 357 26.83 19.11 -13.87
CA VAL A 357 27.31 20.50 -13.96
C VAL A 357 27.08 20.97 -15.39
N ASN A 358 26.20 21.95 -15.58
CA ASN A 358 25.79 22.40 -16.92
C ASN A 358 25.34 21.23 -17.84
N ASP A 359 24.51 20.33 -17.30
CA ASP A 359 24.01 19.12 -17.97
C ASP A 359 25.09 18.13 -18.44
N ALA A 360 26.28 18.16 -17.83
CA ALA A 360 27.37 17.24 -18.13
C ALA A 360 27.98 16.59 -16.86
N LEU A 361 28.58 15.41 -17.04
CA LEU A 361 29.43 14.77 -16.04
C LEU A 361 30.67 15.62 -15.79
N ALA A 362 31.03 15.78 -14.52
CA ALA A 362 32.16 16.62 -14.12
C ALA A 362 32.70 16.27 -12.73
N MET A 363 31.84 15.76 -11.85
CA MET A 363 32.13 15.60 -10.42
C MET A 363 32.71 14.23 -10.10
N GLU A 364 32.39 13.22 -10.91
CA GLU A 364 32.52 11.81 -10.60
C GLU A 364 33.98 11.36 -10.40
N GLU A 365 34.87 11.75 -11.32
CA GLU A 365 36.29 11.42 -11.23
C GLU A 365 36.94 12.06 -10.00
N LEU A 366 36.66 13.35 -9.76
CA LEU A 366 37.21 14.06 -8.62
C LEU A 366 36.65 13.54 -7.29
N LEU A 367 35.37 13.18 -7.25
CA LEU A 367 34.73 12.57 -6.09
C LEU A 367 35.42 11.25 -5.74
N VAL A 368 35.53 10.33 -6.70
CA VAL A 368 36.18 9.02 -6.47
C VAL A 368 37.65 9.20 -6.09
N GLN A 369 38.35 10.17 -6.69
CA GLN A 369 39.72 10.49 -6.28
C GLN A 369 39.77 10.93 -4.81
N GLN A 370 38.93 11.87 -4.38
CA GLN A 370 38.91 12.36 -3.01
C GLN A 370 38.52 11.26 -2.02
N LEU A 371 37.56 10.39 -2.35
CA LEU A 371 37.18 9.28 -1.47
C LEU A 371 38.31 8.24 -1.30
N ASN A 372 39.08 7.99 -2.37
CA ASN A 372 40.26 7.13 -2.32
C ASN A 372 41.42 7.75 -1.52
N GLU A 373 41.60 9.08 -1.56
CA GLU A 373 42.62 9.78 -0.75
C GLU A 373 42.43 9.53 0.76
N TYR A 374 41.22 9.22 1.21
CA TYR A 374 40.85 8.96 2.60
C TYR A 374 40.59 7.48 2.90
N ASP A 375 40.85 6.58 1.94
CA ASP A 375 40.60 5.13 2.01
C ASP A 375 39.14 4.76 2.34
N LEU A 376 38.16 5.62 2.03
CA LEU A 376 36.76 5.42 2.46
C LEU A 376 36.05 4.30 1.70
N LEU A 377 36.39 4.13 0.42
CA LEU A 377 35.82 3.07 -0.42
C LEU A 377 36.23 1.68 0.09
N ALA A 378 37.50 1.53 0.47
CA ALA A 378 38.03 0.28 1.02
C ALA A 378 37.46 -0.06 2.41
N LYS A 379 36.91 0.94 3.12
CA LYS A 379 36.31 0.79 4.44
C LYS A 379 34.80 0.59 4.39
N ASP A 380 34.18 0.61 3.21
CA ASP A 380 32.73 0.48 3.03
C ASP A 380 31.93 1.57 3.75
N LEU A 381 32.48 2.81 3.78
CA LEU A 381 31.88 3.97 4.47
C LEU A 381 31.19 4.95 3.52
N VAL A 382 30.89 4.53 2.28
CA VAL A 382 30.33 5.43 1.27
C VAL A 382 29.19 4.76 0.51
N THR A 383 28.08 5.46 0.40
CA THR A 383 27.01 5.19 -0.57
C THR A 383 26.87 6.41 -1.47
N ILE A 384 26.71 6.21 -2.78
CA ILE A 384 26.50 7.31 -3.74
C ILE A 384 25.08 7.26 -4.30
N GLN A 385 24.43 8.41 -4.41
CA GLN A 385 23.12 8.58 -5.03
C GLN A 385 23.12 9.60 -6.16
N SER A 386 22.20 9.43 -7.12
CA SER A 386 21.93 10.44 -8.12
C SER A 386 20.56 10.26 -8.77
N PHE A 387 19.98 11.36 -9.24
CA PHE A 387 18.88 11.35 -10.21
C PHE A 387 19.37 11.08 -11.65
N SER A 388 20.69 11.15 -11.89
CA SER A 388 21.30 10.92 -13.20
C SER A 388 21.83 9.50 -13.30
N GLN A 389 21.20 8.68 -14.15
CA GLN A 389 21.68 7.33 -14.43
C GLN A 389 23.10 7.34 -15.04
N GLU A 390 23.40 8.32 -15.90
CA GLU A 390 24.73 8.46 -16.51
C GLU A 390 25.82 8.74 -15.47
N SER A 391 25.49 9.51 -14.42
CA SER A 391 26.42 9.76 -13.30
C SER A 391 26.69 8.48 -12.51
N LEU A 392 25.64 7.70 -12.21
CA LEU A 392 25.78 6.42 -11.52
C LEU A 392 26.57 5.39 -12.34
N GLU A 393 26.33 5.32 -13.66
CA GLU A 393 27.11 4.47 -14.57
C GLU A 393 28.59 4.85 -14.55
N ARG A 394 28.90 6.17 -14.59
CA ARG A 394 30.28 6.65 -14.52
C ARG A 394 30.94 6.32 -13.18
N ILE A 395 30.23 6.47 -12.06
CA ILE A 395 30.74 6.07 -10.75
C ILE A 395 30.99 4.56 -10.69
N HIS A 396 30.07 3.73 -11.21
CA HIS A 396 30.22 2.28 -11.23
C HIS A 396 31.46 1.83 -12.01
N GLU A 397 31.81 2.53 -13.11
CA GLU A 397 33.06 2.28 -13.85
C GLU A 397 34.31 2.62 -13.04
N LEU A 398 34.26 3.68 -12.23
CA LEU A 398 35.39 4.22 -11.48
C LEU A 398 35.61 3.50 -10.14
N ALA A 399 34.53 3.08 -9.49
CA ALA A 399 34.48 2.51 -8.14
C ALA A 399 33.36 1.45 -8.05
N PRO A 400 33.52 0.28 -8.69
CA PRO A 400 32.48 -0.74 -8.82
C PRO A 400 32.02 -1.36 -7.49
N GLU A 401 32.84 -1.24 -6.44
CA GLU A 401 32.54 -1.72 -5.09
C GLU A 401 31.57 -0.81 -4.31
N VAL A 402 31.37 0.44 -4.74
CA VAL A 402 30.56 1.41 -3.98
C VAL A 402 29.07 1.13 -4.20
N PRO A 403 28.29 0.97 -3.11
CA PRO A 403 26.84 0.89 -3.22
C PRO A 403 26.24 2.15 -3.86
N LEU A 404 25.37 1.94 -4.85
CA LEU A 404 24.73 3.01 -5.62
C LEU A 404 23.21 3.06 -5.37
N THR A 405 22.67 4.27 -5.46
CA THR A 405 21.22 4.53 -5.30
C THR A 405 20.68 5.36 -6.45
N LEU A 406 19.69 4.83 -7.16
CA LEU A 406 18.96 5.59 -8.17
C LEU A 406 17.79 6.35 -7.53
N LEU A 407 17.79 7.68 -7.67
CA LEU A 407 16.77 8.54 -7.11
C LEU A 407 15.61 8.80 -8.10
N PHE A 408 14.38 8.69 -7.60
CA PHE A 408 13.17 9.08 -8.31
C PHE A 408 12.50 10.25 -7.62
N GLY A 409 12.36 11.37 -8.34
CA GLY A 409 11.72 12.57 -7.81
C GLY A 409 10.20 12.41 -7.70
N LYS A 410 9.57 13.32 -6.95
CA LYS A 410 8.12 13.33 -6.73
C LYS A 410 7.30 13.15 -8.01
N GLY A 411 6.44 12.14 -8.04
CA GLY A 411 5.55 11.81 -9.14
C GLY A 411 6.27 11.26 -10.38
N LYS A 412 7.56 10.95 -10.27
CA LYS A 412 8.39 10.42 -11.36
C LYS A 412 8.79 8.97 -11.15
N PHE A 413 8.39 8.33 -10.04
CA PHE A 413 8.73 6.95 -9.80
C PHE A 413 8.24 6.01 -10.91
N ASN A 414 9.14 5.18 -11.41
CA ASN A 414 8.84 4.17 -12.41
C ASN A 414 9.31 2.79 -11.92
N LEU A 415 8.35 1.95 -11.52
CA LEU A 415 8.64 0.62 -10.97
C LEU A 415 9.43 -0.27 -11.95
N LYS A 416 9.17 -0.17 -13.26
CA LYS A 416 9.87 -0.98 -14.26
C LYS A 416 11.34 -0.57 -14.34
N GLU A 417 11.60 0.73 -14.35
CA GLU A 417 12.97 1.28 -14.37
C GLU A 417 13.71 0.93 -13.09
N ALA A 418 13.09 1.17 -11.93
CA ALA A 418 13.66 0.88 -10.62
C ALA A 418 14.05 -0.60 -10.46
N LYS A 419 13.22 -1.54 -10.97
CA LYS A 419 13.53 -2.98 -10.98
C LYS A 419 14.70 -3.35 -11.89
N MET A 420 14.80 -2.68 -13.05
CA MET A 420 15.79 -2.99 -14.08
C MET A 420 17.15 -2.34 -13.83
N ALA A 421 17.21 -1.32 -12.95
CA ALA A 421 18.46 -0.70 -12.55
C ALA A 421 19.39 -1.74 -11.89
N ASP A 422 20.68 -1.70 -12.17
CA ASP A 422 21.66 -2.64 -11.59
C ASP A 422 22.10 -2.25 -10.17
N TYR A 423 21.47 -1.24 -9.58
CA TYR A 423 21.84 -0.68 -8.28
C TYR A 423 21.10 -1.34 -7.12
N PRO A 424 21.76 -1.57 -5.97
CA PRO A 424 21.15 -2.24 -4.82
C PRO A 424 20.07 -1.40 -4.14
N PHE A 425 20.13 -0.07 -4.25
CA PHE A 425 19.23 0.82 -3.53
C PHE A 425 18.40 1.68 -4.49
N ILE A 426 17.15 1.93 -4.13
CA ILE A 426 16.24 2.83 -4.83
C ILE A 426 15.78 3.92 -3.88
N GLY A 427 16.07 5.17 -4.25
CA GLY A 427 15.64 6.35 -3.50
C GLY A 427 14.30 6.87 -4.03
N MET A 428 13.30 6.99 -3.16
CA MET A 428 11.93 7.36 -3.56
C MET A 428 11.41 8.54 -2.74
N GLU A 429 10.74 9.49 -3.38
CA GLU A 429 10.00 10.51 -2.66
C GLU A 429 8.78 9.88 -1.97
N ALA A 430 8.53 10.27 -0.72
CA ALA A 430 7.54 9.63 0.14
C ALA A 430 6.17 9.40 -0.52
N SER A 431 5.63 10.36 -1.27
CA SER A 431 4.31 10.25 -1.89
C SER A 431 4.21 9.16 -2.97
N ASP A 432 5.34 8.70 -3.53
CA ASP A 432 5.39 7.59 -4.48
C ASP A 432 5.59 6.21 -3.80
N VAL A 433 5.82 6.20 -2.48
CA VAL A 433 6.03 4.97 -1.70
C VAL A 433 4.70 4.29 -1.42
N THR A 434 4.56 3.06 -1.92
CA THR A 434 3.41 2.17 -1.68
C THR A 434 3.93 0.79 -1.30
N LEU A 435 3.13 0.02 -0.55
CA LEU A 435 3.49 -1.36 -0.17
C LEU A 435 3.82 -2.22 -1.40
N LYS A 436 3.09 -2.02 -2.51
CA LYS A 436 3.34 -2.70 -3.78
C LYS A 436 4.73 -2.39 -4.32
N ASN A 437 5.12 -1.11 -4.34
CA ASN A 437 6.42 -0.70 -4.85
C ASN A 437 7.54 -1.27 -3.98
N VAL A 438 7.41 -1.19 -2.65
CA VAL A 438 8.40 -1.72 -1.70
C VAL A 438 8.54 -3.25 -1.86
N ASN A 439 7.45 -4.00 -1.80
CA ASN A 439 7.48 -5.46 -1.93
C ASN A 439 8.05 -5.93 -3.28
N GLU A 440 7.74 -5.22 -4.36
CA GLU A 440 8.26 -5.56 -5.69
C GLU A 440 9.77 -5.31 -5.78
N LEU A 441 10.26 -4.21 -5.21
CA LEU A 441 11.68 -3.90 -5.14
C LEU A 441 12.44 -4.88 -4.24
N HIS A 442 11.89 -5.23 -3.08
CA HIS A 442 12.41 -6.27 -2.19
C HIS A 442 12.51 -7.63 -2.88
N ARG A 443 11.50 -8.03 -3.67
CA ARG A 443 11.54 -9.27 -4.48
C ARG A 443 12.64 -9.27 -5.56
N HIS A 444 13.16 -8.09 -5.91
CA HIS A 444 14.30 -7.91 -6.81
C HIS A 444 15.62 -7.64 -6.05
N GLY A 445 15.64 -7.86 -4.73
CA GLY A 445 16.83 -7.70 -3.89
C GLY A 445 17.27 -6.24 -3.76
N LYS A 446 16.32 -5.29 -3.78
CA LYS A 446 16.60 -3.85 -3.70
C LYS A 446 16.08 -3.25 -2.40
N GLU A 447 16.88 -2.43 -1.74
CA GLU A 447 16.42 -1.62 -0.60
C GLU A 447 15.71 -0.35 -1.07
N VAL A 448 14.73 0.10 -0.31
CA VAL A 448 13.97 1.33 -0.55
C VAL A 448 14.33 2.37 0.51
N HIS A 449 14.99 3.43 0.08
CA HIS A 449 15.33 4.57 0.93
C HIS A 449 14.42 5.76 0.59
N VAL A 450 13.70 6.28 1.58
CA VAL A 450 12.66 7.29 1.38
C VAL A 450 13.14 8.66 1.80
N PHE A 451 12.84 9.68 0.98
CA PHE A 451 13.08 11.08 1.31
C PHE A 451 11.78 11.91 1.28
N PHE A 452 11.77 13.02 2.02
CA PHE A 452 10.58 13.85 2.26
C PHE A 452 10.82 15.28 1.79
N ASN A 453 10.10 15.70 0.73
CA ASN A 453 10.25 17.05 0.16
C ASN A 453 9.41 18.12 0.87
N ASP A 454 8.40 17.72 1.64
CA ASP A 454 7.48 18.63 2.31
C ASP A 454 7.63 18.51 3.83
N LEU A 455 8.25 19.52 4.43
CA LEU A 455 8.50 19.60 5.87
C LEU A 455 7.22 19.61 6.71
N GLU A 456 6.11 20.14 6.18
CA GLU A 456 4.84 20.17 6.91
C GLU A 456 4.23 18.78 7.06
N SER A 457 4.45 17.91 6.06
CA SER A 457 3.90 16.55 6.05
C SER A 457 4.90 15.46 6.42
N GLU A 458 6.21 15.75 6.53
CA GLU A 458 7.27 14.77 6.79
C GLU A 458 6.91 13.80 7.92
N LYS A 459 6.54 14.30 9.11
CA LYS A 459 6.24 13.44 10.27
C LYS A 459 5.09 12.47 10.00
N LYS A 460 4.04 12.97 9.34
CA LYS A 460 2.87 12.16 8.96
C LYS A 460 3.23 11.13 7.90
N GLU A 461 4.07 11.51 6.93
CA GLU A 461 4.53 10.60 5.90
C GLU A 461 5.48 9.54 6.45
N GLN A 462 6.34 9.87 7.42
CA GLN A 462 7.17 8.91 8.14
C GLN A 462 6.31 7.86 8.86
N GLU A 463 5.27 8.28 9.59
CA GLU A 463 4.30 7.37 10.22
C GLU A 463 3.65 6.44 9.20
N ARG A 464 3.30 6.96 8.01
CA ARG A 464 2.72 6.17 6.93
C ARG A 464 3.73 5.15 6.37
N VAL A 465 4.93 5.57 5.99
CA VAL A 465 5.91 4.69 5.34
C VAL A 465 6.55 3.69 6.30
N LYS A 466 6.53 3.94 7.62
CA LYS A 466 6.87 2.94 8.65
C LYS A 466 6.07 1.65 8.51
N LEU A 467 4.80 1.74 8.13
CA LEU A 467 3.95 0.57 7.94
C LEU A 467 4.23 -0.18 6.64
N LEU A 468 5.10 0.36 5.77
CA LEU A 468 5.39 -0.16 4.44
C LEU A 468 6.73 -0.89 4.36
N ASN A 469 7.41 -1.08 5.50
CA ASN A 469 8.68 -1.81 5.60
C ASN A 469 9.79 -1.25 4.69
N VAL A 470 9.93 0.07 4.62
CA VAL A 470 11.05 0.71 3.90
C VAL A 470 12.35 0.53 4.68
N ASP A 471 13.48 0.55 3.97
CA ASP A 471 14.79 0.17 4.51
C ASP A 471 15.65 1.36 4.96
N GLY A 472 15.27 2.59 4.58
CA GLY A 472 16.01 3.79 4.94
C GLY A 472 15.16 5.06 4.93
N TYR A 473 15.49 6.00 5.81
CA TYR A 473 14.82 7.29 5.99
C TYR A 473 15.84 8.42 5.89
N PHE A 474 15.74 9.22 4.83
CA PHE A 474 16.37 10.54 4.79
C PHE A 474 15.50 11.51 5.58
N THR A 475 15.92 11.86 6.80
CA THR A 475 15.10 12.68 7.70
C THR A 475 15.74 14.01 8.04
N ASN A 476 14.89 15.02 8.18
CA ASN A 476 15.25 16.32 8.75
C ASN A 476 15.13 16.32 10.29
N ASP A 477 14.15 15.58 10.85
CA ASP A 477 13.95 15.45 12.31
C ASP A 477 14.44 14.08 12.80
N ILE A 478 15.74 14.01 13.09
CA ILE A 478 16.43 12.78 13.52
C ILE A 478 15.78 12.19 14.78
N ARG A 479 15.44 13.04 15.76
CA ARG A 479 14.88 12.59 17.05
C ARG A 479 13.50 11.99 16.90
N PHE A 480 12.63 12.65 16.13
CA PHE A 480 11.31 12.12 15.83
C PHE A 480 11.40 10.78 15.12
N THR A 481 12.29 10.66 14.14
CA THR A 481 12.48 9.42 13.37
C THR A 481 12.96 8.28 14.25
N LYS A 482 13.94 8.53 15.14
CA LYS A 482 14.40 7.55 16.14
C LYS A 482 13.30 7.09 17.08
N GLU A 483 12.54 8.03 17.64
CA GLU A 483 11.41 7.74 18.52
C GLU A 483 10.33 6.92 17.80
N LEU A 484 10.01 7.31 16.56
CA LEU A 484 9.06 6.61 15.72
C LEU A 484 9.51 5.17 15.45
N LEU A 485 10.78 4.94 15.16
CA LEU A 485 11.33 3.62 14.83
C LEU A 485 11.72 2.79 16.07
N GLN A 486 11.66 3.36 17.27
CA GLN A 486 12.05 2.72 18.54
C GLN A 486 13.52 2.28 18.56
N VAL A 487 14.39 3.09 17.96
CA VAL A 487 15.84 2.89 17.96
C VAL A 487 16.49 3.94 18.87
N GLU A 488 17.51 3.54 19.63
CA GLU A 488 18.19 4.39 20.63
C GLU A 488 19.09 5.47 20.03
#